data_AF-A0A072N1H4-F1
#
_entry.id   AF-A0A072N1H4-F1
#
_cell.length_a   1.000
_cell.length_b   1.000
_cell.length_c   1.000
_cell.angle_alpha   90.00
_cell.angle_beta   90.00
_cell.angle_gamma   90.00
#
_symmetry.space_group_name_H-M   'P 1'
#
loop_
_entity.id
_entity.type
_entity.pdbx_description
1 polymer ?
#
loop_
_entity_poly.entity_id
_entity_poly.type
_entity_poly.pdbx_seq_one_letter_code
_entity_poly.pdbx_strand_id
1 'polypeptide(L)'
;MKKQWIAGTAGVAAAMMMSSAAMAAPITADVVFLVDESGSMSGEHNWLSTMIASLESGLQAEGVGVTDANRYSLVGFGGADSYYSGNHLDPHAHDMGGSDWGSSSDFATATGSLVTTGGTEDGWNALDWAINNLSYRSDAAVNFVLVTDEDRDNTNGALDSSSLLSGLSGLNALLNVVVNNPFSCDGAGSAIGVDSDANGFQADGSGGYTECAGDGIVGNGYGTTETDYVDLALASGGAGWDLNILRSGGANAQSFTKSFIDTKVEEITEQPPVSVPEPGTLALLGLGLSGLAFRRRKA
;
A
#
# COMPACT_ATOMS: atom_id res chain seq x y z
N MET A 1 -4.42 66.59 -45.96
CA MET A 1 -5.22 65.35 -45.80
C MET A 1 -4.28 64.17 -45.59
N LYS A 2 -4.23 63.60 -44.39
CA LYS A 2 -4.18 62.16 -44.07
C LYS A 2 -3.87 62.00 -42.58
N LYS A 3 -4.87 61.50 -41.85
CA LYS A 3 -4.81 61.03 -40.46
C LYS A 3 -3.89 59.80 -40.40
N GLN A 4 -3.09 59.66 -39.35
CA GLN A 4 -2.86 58.36 -38.73
C GLN A 4 -2.83 58.52 -37.21
N TRP A 5 -3.77 57.82 -36.58
CA TRP A 5 -3.88 57.60 -35.14
C TRP A 5 -3.05 56.35 -34.82
N ILE A 6 -2.22 56.40 -33.79
CA ILE A 6 -1.68 55.19 -33.16
C ILE A 6 -2.22 55.19 -31.74
N ALA A 7 -3.27 54.38 -31.54
CA ALA A 7 -3.74 53.99 -30.22
C ALA A 7 -2.80 52.90 -29.70
N GLY A 8 -2.06 53.19 -28.63
CA GLY A 8 -1.30 52.19 -27.89
C GLY A 8 -2.22 51.45 -26.92
N THR A 9 -2.51 50.19 -27.21
CA THR A 9 -3.11 49.25 -26.25
C THR A 9 -2.02 48.76 -25.30
N ALA A 10 -2.03 49.24 -24.05
CA ALA A 10 -1.27 48.65 -22.97
C ALA A 10 -1.99 47.37 -22.51
N GLY A 11 -1.53 46.21 -22.97
CA GLY A 11 -1.95 44.91 -22.44
C GLY A 11 -1.29 44.69 -21.08
N VAL A 12 -2.10 44.65 -20.01
CA VAL A 12 -1.66 44.13 -18.71
C VAL A 12 -1.74 42.61 -18.79
N ALA A 13 -0.59 41.95 -18.90
CA ALA A 13 -0.49 40.51 -18.70
C ALA A 13 -0.59 40.22 -17.20
N ALA A 14 -1.75 39.73 -16.75
CA ALA A 14 -1.88 39.13 -15.44
C ALA A 14 -1.19 37.77 -15.47
N ALA A 15 0.02 37.69 -14.91
CA ALA A 15 0.66 36.41 -14.63
C ALA A 15 -0.16 35.71 -13.53
N MET A 16 -1.01 34.76 -13.90
CA MET A 16 -1.57 33.80 -12.97
C MET A 16 -0.40 32.95 -12.46
N MET A 17 0.06 33.21 -11.23
CA MET A 17 0.88 32.26 -10.51
C MET A 17 0.01 31.04 -10.26
N MET A 18 0.21 29.97 -11.05
CA MET A 18 -0.28 28.66 -10.68
C MET A 18 0.55 28.21 -9.49
N SER A 19 0.04 28.42 -8.28
CA SER A 19 0.56 27.73 -7.09
C SER A 19 0.19 26.26 -7.27
N SER A 20 1.17 25.44 -7.66
CA SER A 20 1.07 24.01 -7.43
C SER A 20 0.87 23.81 -5.93
N ALA A 21 -0.26 23.23 -5.53
CA ALA A 21 -0.44 22.80 -4.15
C ALA A 21 0.75 21.90 -3.79
N ALA A 22 1.49 22.26 -2.74
CA ALA A 22 2.49 21.36 -2.20
C ALA A 22 1.72 20.19 -1.57
N MET A 23 1.80 19.01 -2.18
CA MET A 23 1.31 17.79 -1.55
C MET A 23 2.27 17.52 -0.38
N ALA A 24 1.77 17.56 0.85
CA ALA A 24 2.58 17.14 2.01
C ALA A 24 2.84 15.64 1.89
N ALA A 25 4.00 15.14 2.32
CA ALA A 25 4.15 13.70 2.51
C ALA A 25 3.16 13.24 3.61
N PRO A 26 2.64 12.00 3.55
CA PRO A 26 1.81 11.47 4.61
C PRO A 26 2.61 11.43 5.92
N ILE A 27 1.96 11.83 7.02
CA ILE A 27 2.59 11.82 8.35
C ILE A 27 2.28 10.55 9.14
N THR A 28 1.35 9.72 8.65
CA THR A 28 0.94 8.46 9.27
C THR A 28 0.64 7.39 8.22
N ALA A 29 0.68 6.13 8.62
CA ALA A 29 0.32 4.99 7.78
C ALA A 29 -0.74 4.08 8.43
N ASP A 30 -1.65 3.58 7.59
CA ASP A 30 -2.63 2.53 7.88
C ASP A 30 -2.24 1.29 7.05
N VAL A 31 -1.66 0.28 7.70
CA VAL A 31 -1.17 -0.92 7.01
C VAL A 31 -1.98 -2.14 7.41
N VAL A 32 -2.59 -2.81 6.44
CA VAL A 32 -3.42 -4.00 6.64
C VAL A 32 -2.72 -5.22 6.07
N PHE A 33 -2.53 -6.25 6.89
CA PHE A 33 -2.04 -7.55 6.44
C PHE A 33 -3.20 -8.52 6.34
N LEU A 34 -3.40 -9.09 5.14
CA LEU A 34 -4.35 -10.15 4.88
C LEU A 34 -3.57 -11.45 4.78
N VAL A 35 -3.81 -12.38 5.71
CA VAL A 35 -2.93 -13.52 5.90
C VAL A 35 -3.72 -14.80 5.83
N ASP A 36 -3.27 -15.66 4.93
CA ASP A 36 -3.74 -17.03 4.80
C ASP A 36 -3.37 -17.85 6.05
N GLU A 37 -4.36 -18.53 6.61
CA GLU A 37 -4.30 -19.37 7.80
C GLU A 37 -4.37 -20.87 7.48
N SER A 38 -4.04 -21.23 6.24
CA SER A 38 -3.83 -22.61 5.82
C SER A 38 -2.60 -23.24 6.50
N GLY A 39 -2.53 -24.57 6.46
CA GLY A 39 -1.51 -25.36 7.16
C GLY A 39 -0.06 -25.10 6.73
N SER A 40 0.13 -24.58 5.51
CA SER A 40 1.44 -24.28 4.92
C SER A 40 2.06 -22.98 5.43
N MET A 41 1.27 -22.08 6.02
CA MET A 41 1.63 -20.67 6.23
C MET A 41 2.41 -20.36 7.52
N SER A 42 2.74 -21.38 8.33
CA SER A 42 3.40 -21.17 9.63
C SER A 42 4.75 -20.43 9.56
N GLY A 43 5.47 -20.53 8.44
CA GLY A 43 6.73 -19.80 8.23
C GLY A 43 6.50 -18.31 8.07
N GLU A 44 5.50 -17.96 7.27
CA GLU A 44 5.10 -16.58 6.98
C GLU A 44 4.51 -15.90 8.23
N HIS A 45 3.70 -16.61 9.02
CA HIS A 45 3.17 -16.09 10.30
C HIS A 45 4.30 -15.69 11.25
N ASN A 46 5.33 -16.53 11.37
CA ASN A 46 6.50 -16.22 12.19
C ASN A 46 7.29 -15.02 11.65
N TRP A 47 7.46 -14.92 10.32
CA TRP A 47 8.13 -13.79 9.69
C TRP A 47 7.41 -12.46 10.01
N LEU A 48 6.08 -12.42 9.86
CA LEU A 48 5.26 -11.23 10.14
C LEU A 48 5.47 -10.69 11.57
N SER A 49 5.56 -11.58 12.57
CA SER A 49 5.78 -11.21 13.97
C SER A 49 7.07 -10.41 14.22
N THR A 50 8.07 -10.59 13.34
CA THR A 50 9.40 -9.98 13.50
C THR A 50 9.65 -8.84 12.53
N MET A 51 9.14 -8.95 11.29
CA MET A 51 9.33 -7.96 10.24
C MET A 51 8.66 -6.62 10.58
N ILE A 52 7.49 -6.67 11.23
CA ILE A 52 6.68 -5.48 11.52
C ILE A 52 7.42 -4.39 12.31
N ALA A 53 8.31 -4.80 13.23
CA ALA A 53 9.11 -3.86 14.01
C ALA A 53 10.14 -3.13 13.13
N SER A 54 10.66 -3.81 12.11
CA SER A 54 11.60 -3.23 11.15
C SER A 54 10.89 -2.31 10.16
N LEU A 55 9.68 -2.67 9.72
CA LEU A 55 8.82 -1.77 8.93
C LEU A 55 8.51 -0.48 9.71
N GLU A 56 8.05 -0.58 10.95
CA GLU A 56 7.78 0.59 11.79
C GLU A 56 9.03 1.46 11.98
N SER A 57 10.18 0.84 12.22
CA SER A 57 11.45 1.56 12.35
C SER A 57 11.85 2.28 11.05
N GLY A 58 11.60 1.67 9.89
CA GLY A 58 11.87 2.29 8.59
C GLY A 58 10.97 3.50 8.35
N LEU A 59 9.68 3.37 8.62
CA LEU A 59 8.70 4.46 8.51
C LEU A 59 9.03 5.64 9.43
N GLN A 60 9.35 5.36 10.70
CA GLN A 60 9.73 6.41 11.65
C GLN A 60 11.03 7.12 11.28
N ALA A 61 11.96 6.43 10.62
CA ALA A 61 13.20 7.05 10.12
C ALA A 61 12.93 8.09 9.03
N GLU A 62 11.89 7.87 8.21
CA GLU A 62 11.39 8.83 7.20
C GLU A 62 10.37 9.83 7.78
N GLY A 63 10.14 9.81 9.10
CA GLY A 63 9.25 10.75 9.79
C GLY A 63 7.77 10.35 9.80
N VAL A 64 7.42 9.20 9.22
CA VAL A 64 6.05 8.67 9.19
C VAL A 64 5.76 7.95 10.51
N GLY A 65 4.69 8.34 11.21
CA GLY A 65 4.32 7.73 12.48
C GLY A 65 4.93 8.39 13.72
N VAL A 66 5.75 9.43 13.56
CA VAL A 66 6.52 10.03 14.66
C VAL A 66 5.67 10.95 15.55
N THR A 67 4.80 11.77 14.93
CA THR A 67 3.92 12.70 15.68
C THR A 67 2.62 12.02 16.08
N ASP A 68 2.01 11.35 15.11
CA ASP A 68 0.83 10.52 15.28
C ASP A 68 1.21 9.10 14.84
N ALA A 69 0.88 8.09 15.63
CA ALA A 69 1.39 6.74 15.40
C ALA A 69 0.87 6.12 14.09
N ASN A 70 1.72 5.31 13.44
CA ASN A 70 1.25 4.35 12.45
C ASN A 70 0.36 3.31 13.12
N ARG A 71 -0.56 2.73 12.35
CA ARG A 71 -1.41 1.65 12.84
C ARG A 71 -1.49 0.51 11.86
N TYR A 72 -1.62 -0.68 12.43
CA TYR A 72 -1.56 -1.94 11.75
C TYR A 72 -2.85 -2.72 12.02
N SER A 73 -3.31 -3.49 11.05
CA SER A 73 -4.42 -4.42 11.19
C SER A 73 -4.01 -5.78 10.63
N LEU A 74 -4.52 -6.85 11.24
CA LEU A 74 -4.28 -8.22 10.83
C LEU A 74 -5.62 -8.88 10.53
N VAL A 75 -5.80 -9.33 9.29
CA VAL A 75 -7.00 -10.01 8.82
C VAL A 75 -6.61 -11.44 8.43
N GLY A 76 -7.20 -12.43 9.11
CA GLY A 76 -7.05 -13.84 8.76
C GLY A 76 -8.06 -14.26 7.70
N PHE A 77 -7.66 -15.17 6.81
CA PHE A 77 -8.57 -15.87 5.89
C PHE A 77 -8.08 -17.30 5.66
N GLY A 78 -8.89 -18.14 5.02
CA GLY A 78 -8.55 -19.56 4.81
C GLY A 78 -8.79 -20.43 6.04
N GLY A 79 -8.61 -19.87 7.24
CA GLY A 79 -8.72 -20.53 8.54
C GLY A 79 -10.08 -21.19 8.83
N ALA A 80 -10.02 -22.24 9.65
CA ALA A 80 -11.22 -22.86 10.20
C ALA A 80 -11.75 -22.08 11.38
N ASP A 81 -12.88 -21.40 11.18
CA ASP A 81 -13.51 -20.72 12.30
C ASP A 81 -14.03 -21.74 13.34
N SER A 82 -13.54 -21.57 14.57
CA SER A 82 -14.03 -22.31 15.74
C SER A 82 -15.23 -21.63 16.40
N TYR A 83 -15.55 -20.39 16.01
CA TYR A 83 -16.64 -19.58 16.54
C TYR A 83 -17.98 -19.83 15.84
N TYR A 84 -17.99 -20.04 14.51
CA TYR A 84 -19.19 -20.40 13.76
C TYR A 84 -19.21 -21.88 13.39
N SER A 85 -20.04 -22.63 14.11
CA SER A 85 -20.38 -24.01 13.76
C SER A 85 -21.03 -24.09 12.36
N GLY A 86 -20.23 -24.38 11.34
CA GLY A 86 -20.68 -25.19 10.21
C GLY A 86 -20.86 -24.53 8.84
N ASN A 87 -20.26 -23.37 8.55
CA ASN A 87 -20.02 -22.93 7.16
C ASN A 87 -18.77 -22.01 7.15
N HIS A 88 -17.62 -22.53 6.73
CA HIS A 88 -16.41 -21.74 6.51
C HIS A 88 -16.61 -20.76 5.35
N LEU A 89 -16.45 -19.44 5.57
CA LEU A 89 -16.27 -18.42 4.51
C LEU A 89 -15.61 -17.09 4.96
N ASP A 90 -15.23 -16.91 6.23
CA ASP A 90 -14.96 -15.55 6.76
C ASP A 90 -13.49 -15.12 6.70
N PRO A 91 -13.19 -14.01 5.99
CA PRO A 91 -12.16 -13.11 6.47
C PRO A 91 -12.58 -12.48 7.80
N HIS A 92 -11.64 -12.32 8.72
CA HIS A 92 -11.90 -11.76 10.05
C HIS A 92 -10.69 -10.98 10.57
N ALA A 93 -10.95 -9.91 11.34
CA ALA A 93 -9.89 -9.19 12.02
C ALA A 93 -9.44 -9.95 13.28
N HIS A 94 -8.12 -9.95 13.51
CA HIS A 94 -7.52 -10.34 14.78
C HIS A 94 -7.54 -9.18 15.77
N ASP A 95 -7.57 -9.47 17.07
CA ASP A 95 -7.56 -8.44 18.11
C ASP A 95 -6.20 -7.73 18.17
N MET A 96 -6.22 -6.42 17.94
CA MET A 96 -5.03 -5.56 17.93
C MET A 96 -4.94 -4.75 19.23
N GLY A 97 -5.06 -5.43 20.38
CA GLY A 97 -5.04 -4.78 21.70
C GLY A 97 -6.39 -4.19 22.11
N GLY A 98 -7.49 -4.88 21.78
CA GLY A 98 -8.87 -4.47 22.08
C GLY A 98 -9.58 -3.73 20.95
N SER A 99 -9.03 -3.70 19.73
CA SER A 99 -9.65 -3.08 18.56
C SER A 99 -9.12 -3.69 17.24
N ASP A 100 -9.64 -3.27 16.09
CA ASP A 100 -9.19 -3.76 14.77
C ASP A 100 -7.84 -3.15 14.31
N TRP A 101 -7.36 -2.13 15.01
CA TRP A 101 -6.13 -1.40 14.71
C TRP A 101 -5.23 -1.30 15.94
N GLY A 102 -3.93 -1.51 15.76
CA GLY A 102 -2.97 -1.42 16.86
C GLY A 102 -1.59 -0.94 16.43
N SER A 103 -0.68 -0.88 17.41
CA SER A 103 0.73 -0.62 17.19
C SER A 103 1.42 -1.80 16.49
N SER A 104 2.68 -1.61 16.07
CA SER A 104 3.51 -2.72 15.57
C SER A 104 3.73 -3.82 16.63
N SER A 105 3.73 -3.47 17.93
CA SER A 105 3.79 -4.46 19.01
C SER A 105 2.48 -5.22 19.21
N ASP A 106 1.33 -4.55 19.03
CA ASP A 106 0.03 -5.24 19.07
C ASP A 106 -0.07 -6.19 17.89
N PHE A 107 0.38 -5.76 16.70
CA PHE A 107 0.45 -6.60 15.51
C PHE A 107 1.31 -7.84 15.73
N ALA A 108 2.55 -7.66 16.22
CA ALA A 108 3.44 -8.77 16.51
C ALA A 108 2.80 -9.76 17.51
N THR A 109 2.03 -9.26 18.48
CA THR A 109 1.29 -10.11 19.41
C THR A 109 0.14 -10.85 18.71
N ALA A 110 -0.65 -10.14 17.90
CA ALA A 110 -1.79 -10.68 17.15
C ALA A 110 -1.38 -11.76 16.14
N THR A 111 -0.17 -11.72 15.58
CA THR A 111 0.30 -12.83 14.72
C THR A 111 0.33 -14.18 15.45
N GLY A 112 0.40 -14.19 16.80
CA GLY A 112 0.29 -15.40 17.60
C GLY A 112 -1.12 -15.98 17.72
N SER A 113 -2.17 -15.25 17.29
CA SER A 113 -3.53 -15.77 17.20
C SER A 113 -3.89 -16.33 15.83
N LEU A 114 -3.02 -16.19 14.82
CA LEU A 114 -3.18 -16.84 13.52
C LEU A 114 -3.27 -18.36 13.69
N VAL A 115 -4.18 -18.98 12.95
CA VAL A 115 -4.31 -20.44 12.91
C VAL A 115 -3.66 -21.04 11.67
N THR A 116 -3.41 -22.34 11.67
CA THR A 116 -2.87 -23.08 10.52
C THR A 116 -3.77 -24.28 10.18
N THR A 117 -5.07 -24.05 10.24
CA THR A 117 -6.12 -25.09 10.14
C THR A 117 -7.04 -24.88 8.94
N GLY A 118 -6.71 -23.91 8.09
CA GLY A 118 -7.48 -23.55 6.91
C GLY A 118 -7.43 -24.55 5.76
N GLY A 119 -8.30 -24.34 4.77
CA GLY A 119 -8.37 -25.12 3.53
C GLY A 119 -9.28 -24.52 2.45
N THR A 120 -9.57 -23.21 2.50
CA THR A 120 -10.31 -22.49 1.45
C THR A 120 -9.82 -21.05 1.36
N GLU A 121 -8.83 -20.83 0.52
CA GLU A 121 -7.96 -19.66 0.50
C GLU A 121 -8.45 -18.58 -0.48
N ASP A 122 -9.52 -17.85 -0.12
CA ASP A 122 -10.04 -16.73 -0.93
C ASP A 122 -9.45 -15.37 -0.51
N GLY A 123 -8.22 -15.08 -0.94
CA GLY A 123 -7.57 -13.80 -0.66
C GLY A 123 -8.32 -12.57 -1.23
N TRP A 124 -9.13 -12.71 -2.28
CA TRP A 124 -9.97 -11.62 -2.79
C TRP A 124 -11.12 -11.30 -1.86
N ASN A 125 -11.76 -12.33 -1.28
CA ASN A 125 -12.80 -12.13 -0.29
C ASN A 125 -12.24 -11.41 0.95
N ALA A 126 -11.02 -11.75 1.36
CA ALA A 126 -10.33 -11.03 2.44
C ALA A 126 -10.06 -9.56 2.11
N LEU A 127 -9.60 -9.29 0.89
CA LEU A 127 -9.31 -7.93 0.45
C LEU A 127 -10.58 -7.07 0.38
N ASP A 128 -11.65 -7.60 -0.22
CA ASP A 128 -12.95 -6.94 -0.26
C ASP A 128 -13.49 -6.66 1.15
N TRP A 129 -13.40 -7.65 2.05
CA TRP A 129 -13.84 -7.49 3.43
C TRP A 129 -13.07 -6.37 4.12
N ALA A 130 -11.74 -6.35 4.01
CA ALA A 130 -10.91 -5.33 4.66
C ALA A 130 -11.24 -3.93 4.15
N ILE A 131 -11.35 -3.76 2.82
CA ILE A 131 -11.74 -2.49 2.18
C ILE A 131 -13.06 -1.95 2.74
N ASN A 132 -14.04 -2.82 2.98
CA ASN A 132 -15.39 -2.41 3.32
C ASN A 132 -15.69 -2.39 4.84
N ASN A 133 -14.89 -3.04 5.68
CA ASN A 133 -15.18 -3.19 7.11
C ASN A 133 -14.20 -2.45 8.04
N LEU A 134 -12.99 -2.12 7.57
CA LEU A 134 -12.05 -1.34 8.36
C LEU A 134 -12.28 0.17 8.18
N SER A 135 -12.01 0.93 9.24
CA SER A 135 -12.12 2.40 9.23
C SER A 135 -10.75 3.04 9.00
N TYR A 136 -10.54 3.65 7.83
CA TYR A 136 -9.28 4.28 7.40
C TYR A 136 -9.19 5.76 7.75
N ARG A 137 -7.97 6.25 8.01
CA ARG A 137 -7.68 7.67 8.30
C ARG A 137 -7.53 8.42 6.99
N SER A 138 -8.14 9.60 6.89
CA SER A 138 -8.03 10.43 5.70
C SER A 138 -6.69 11.16 5.58
N ASP A 139 -5.83 11.09 6.57
CA ASP A 139 -4.48 11.67 6.58
C ASP A 139 -3.37 10.61 6.63
N ALA A 140 -3.75 9.33 6.44
CA ALA A 140 -2.83 8.21 6.40
C ALA A 140 -2.57 7.72 4.97
N ALA A 141 -1.34 7.27 4.75
CA ALA A 141 -1.01 6.37 3.65
C ALA A 141 -1.68 5.01 3.90
N VAL A 142 -2.57 4.55 3.01
CA VAL A 142 -3.27 3.27 3.16
C VAL A 142 -2.58 2.20 2.32
N ASN A 143 -2.14 1.11 2.95
CA ASN A 143 -1.39 0.04 2.31
C ASN A 143 -1.91 -1.33 2.72
N PHE A 144 -2.07 -2.22 1.74
CA PHE A 144 -2.46 -3.61 1.97
C PHE A 144 -1.29 -4.54 1.62
N VAL A 145 -1.17 -5.63 2.38
CA VAL A 145 -0.22 -6.71 2.12
C VAL A 145 -0.98 -8.02 2.22
N LEU A 146 -1.15 -8.72 1.10
CA LEU A 146 -1.77 -10.04 1.07
C LEU A 146 -0.69 -11.12 1.05
N VAL A 147 -0.82 -12.14 1.91
CA VAL A 147 0.17 -13.21 2.10
C VAL A 147 -0.53 -14.56 1.98
N THR A 148 -0.20 -15.34 0.95
CA THR A 148 -0.72 -16.70 0.71
C THR A 148 0.26 -17.49 -0.15
N ASP A 149 0.29 -18.82 -0.03
CA ASP A 149 1.18 -19.66 -0.85
C ASP A 149 0.48 -20.43 -1.97
N GLU A 150 -0.78 -20.11 -2.25
CA GLU A 150 -1.57 -20.76 -3.31
C GLU A 150 -2.40 -19.79 -4.16
N ASP A 151 -3.11 -20.36 -5.12
CA ASP A 151 -4.07 -19.65 -5.96
C ASP A 151 -5.41 -19.46 -5.23
N ARG A 152 -6.30 -18.65 -5.82
CA ARG A 152 -7.55 -18.29 -5.16
C ARG A 152 -8.55 -19.44 -5.19
N ASP A 153 -9.05 -19.82 -4.03
CA ASP A 153 -10.31 -20.57 -3.94
C ASP A 153 -11.51 -19.63 -4.07
N ASN A 154 -12.11 -19.55 -5.26
CA ASN A 154 -13.21 -18.61 -5.51
C ASN A 154 -14.48 -18.99 -4.73
N THR A 155 -14.67 -18.34 -3.58
CA THR A 155 -15.87 -18.46 -2.73
C THR A 155 -16.92 -17.39 -3.03
N ASN A 156 -16.48 -16.26 -3.62
CA ASN A 156 -17.35 -15.17 -4.03
C ASN A 156 -17.17 -14.86 -5.52
N GLY A 157 -18.05 -15.46 -6.34
CA GLY A 157 -18.04 -15.29 -7.79
C GLY A 157 -18.51 -13.91 -8.28
N ALA A 158 -18.92 -13.01 -7.38
CA ALA A 158 -19.25 -11.63 -7.72
C ALA A 158 -18.04 -10.68 -7.67
N LEU A 159 -16.94 -11.09 -7.04
CA LEU A 159 -15.70 -10.33 -7.02
C LEU A 159 -14.94 -10.53 -8.34
N ASP A 160 -14.44 -9.42 -8.87
CA ASP A 160 -13.47 -9.41 -9.95
C ASP A 160 -12.33 -8.42 -9.65
N SER A 161 -11.23 -8.56 -10.38
CA SER A 161 -10.05 -7.70 -10.22
C SER A 161 -10.41 -6.21 -10.40
N SER A 162 -11.37 -5.88 -11.28
CA SER A 162 -11.80 -4.50 -11.51
C SER A 162 -12.54 -3.91 -10.30
N SER A 163 -13.40 -4.69 -9.64
CA SER A 163 -14.12 -4.24 -8.45
C SER A 163 -13.17 -4.01 -7.28
N LEU A 164 -12.21 -4.92 -7.09
CA LEU A 164 -11.19 -4.80 -6.04
C LEU A 164 -10.26 -3.61 -6.28
N LEU A 165 -9.78 -3.43 -7.52
CA LEU A 165 -8.95 -2.29 -7.89
C LEU A 165 -9.69 -0.96 -7.71
N SER A 166 -11.00 -0.94 -7.99
CA SER A 166 -11.84 0.23 -7.72
C SER A 166 -11.96 0.51 -6.21
N GLY A 167 -12.03 -0.52 -5.38
CA GLY A 167 -12.05 -0.40 -3.92
C GLY A 167 -10.74 0.17 -3.38
N LEU A 168 -9.60 -0.39 -3.80
CA LEU A 168 -8.26 0.13 -3.50
C LEU A 168 -8.12 1.59 -3.93
N SER A 169 -8.50 1.91 -5.17
CA SER A 169 -8.46 3.28 -5.70
C SER A 169 -9.34 4.25 -4.89
N GLY A 170 -10.49 3.78 -4.39
CA GLY A 170 -11.38 4.58 -3.54
C GLY A 170 -10.75 4.96 -2.20
N LEU A 171 -9.81 4.15 -1.70
CA LEU A 171 -9.01 4.41 -0.52
C LEU A 171 -7.66 5.09 -0.84
N ASN A 172 -7.37 5.33 -2.12
CA ASN A 172 -6.04 5.69 -2.61
C ASN A 172 -4.96 4.69 -2.17
N ALA A 173 -5.31 3.41 -2.02
CA ALA A 173 -4.46 2.40 -1.40
C ALA A 173 -3.64 1.59 -2.40
N LEU A 174 -2.45 1.18 -1.96
CA LEU A 174 -1.58 0.26 -2.70
C LEU A 174 -1.70 -1.16 -2.14
N LEU A 175 -1.63 -2.18 -3.00
CA LEU A 175 -1.61 -3.59 -2.63
C LEU A 175 -0.24 -4.20 -2.96
N ASN A 176 0.38 -4.81 -1.96
CA ASN A 176 1.51 -5.72 -2.14
C ASN A 176 1.06 -7.15 -1.91
N VAL A 177 1.65 -8.10 -2.63
CA VAL A 177 1.35 -9.54 -2.48
C VAL A 177 2.64 -10.32 -2.21
N VAL A 178 2.64 -11.15 -1.16
CA VAL A 178 3.70 -12.12 -0.88
C VAL A 178 3.14 -13.49 -1.21
N VAL A 179 3.54 -14.02 -2.36
CA VAL A 179 2.89 -15.17 -2.99
C VAL A 179 3.87 -16.21 -3.51
N ASN A 180 3.39 -17.43 -3.69
CA ASN A 180 4.14 -18.51 -4.34
C ASN A 180 4.17 -18.31 -5.87
N ASN A 181 4.86 -17.24 -6.29
CA ASN A 181 5.04 -16.88 -7.69
C ASN A 181 6.53 -16.59 -7.94
N PRO A 182 7.14 -17.19 -8.98
CA PRO A 182 8.52 -16.89 -9.31
C PRO A 182 8.63 -15.53 -10.02
N PHE A 183 9.69 -14.79 -9.75
CA PHE A 183 10.04 -13.55 -10.45
C PHE A 183 11.47 -13.63 -11.00
N SER A 184 11.79 -12.80 -11.98
CA SER A 184 13.14 -12.74 -12.56
C SER A 184 13.57 -11.35 -13.00
N CYS A 185 14.88 -11.17 -13.19
CA CYS A 185 15.50 -10.01 -13.85
C CYS A 185 16.00 -10.41 -15.24
N ASP A 186 15.64 -9.68 -16.30
CA ASP A 186 16.14 -9.86 -17.69
C ASP A 186 16.08 -11.32 -18.19
N GLY A 187 15.08 -12.09 -17.72
CA GLY A 187 14.90 -13.51 -18.03
C GLY A 187 16.03 -14.43 -17.53
N ALA A 188 16.99 -13.90 -16.75
CA ALA A 188 18.18 -14.57 -16.29
C ALA A 188 18.43 -14.27 -14.80
N GLY A 189 17.88 -15.11 -13.93
CA GLY A 189 18.10 -15.05 -12.48
C GLY A 189 16.79 -14.90 -11.71
N SER A 190 16.74 -15.48 -10.52
CA SER A 190 15.59 -15.35 -9.62
C SER A 190 15.61 -13.95 -8.98
N ALA A 191 14.52 -13.22 -9.16
CA ALA A 191 14.23 -12.00 -8.42
C ALA A 191 13.39 -12.35 -7.19
N ILE A 192 13.60 -11.58 -6.13
CA ILE A 192 12.82 -11.53 -4.89
C ILE A 192 11.41 -11.04 -5.15
N GLY A 193 11.25 -10.08 -6.05
CA GLY A 193 9.95 -9.50 -6.36
C GLY A 193 10.07 -8.52 -7.52
N VAL A 194 8.91 -8.01 -7.94
CA VAL A 194 8.76 -7.00 -9.01
C VAL A 194 7.72 -5.97 -8.57
N ASP A 195 8.02 -4.69 -8.79
CA ASP A 195 7.07 -3.59 -8.55
C ASP A 195 6.30 -3.18 -9.81
N SER A 196 5.36 -2.24 -9.63
CA SER A 196 4.48 -1.74 -10.71
C SER A 196 5.22 -0.95 -11.80
N ASP A 197 6.44 -0.48 -11.54
CA ASP A 197 7.32 0.17 -12.51
C ASP A 197 8.20 -0.85 -13.28
N ALA A 198 7.96 -2.14 -13.06
CA ALA A 198 8.72 -3.26 -13.61
C ALA A 198 10.18 -3.29 -13.14
N ASN A 199 10.51 -2.74 -11.97
CA ASN A 199 11.80 -2.97 -11.34
C ASN A 199 11.77 -4.33 -10.67
N GLY A 200 12.79 -5.16 -10.93
CA GLY A 200 12.98 -6.41 -10.19
C GLY A 200 14.02 -6.26 -9.08
N PHE A 201 13.85 -7.00 -7.99
CA PHE A 201 14.79 -6.97 -6.86
C PHE A 201 15.57 -8.28 -6.80
N GLN A 202 16.90 -8.26 -6.88
CA GLN A 202 17.73 -9.46 -6.84
C GLN A 202 18.54 -9.53 -5.55
N ALA A 203 18.54 -10.68 -4.88
CA ALA A 203 19.34 -10.89 -3.67
C ALA A 203 20.85 -10.84 -3.99
N ASP A 204 21.62 -10.14 -3.15
CA ASP A 204 23.08 -10.03 -3.30
C ASP A 204 23.86 -11.21 -2.66
N GLY A 205 23.14 -12.15 -2.05
CA GLY A 205 23.69 -13.31 -1.33
C GLY A 205 24.30 -12.99 0.05
N SER A 206 24.20 -11.75 0.52
CA SER A 206 24.75 -11.23 1.77
C SER A 206 23.71 -10.54 2.66
N GLY A 207 22.42 -10.66 2.32
CA GLY A 207 21.30 -10.05 3.05
C GLY A 207 20.90 -8.66 2.54
N GLY A 208 21.56 -8.16 1.49
CA GLY A 208 21.15 -6.99 0.72
C GLY A 208 20.51 -7.37 -0.61
N TYR A 209 20.17 -6.37 -1.42
CA TYR A 209 19.60 -6.59 -2.75
C TYR A 209 20.09 -5.52 -3.71
N THR A 210 19.98 -5.82 -5.00
CA THR A 210 20.17 -4.88 -6.10
C THR A 210 18.90 -4.80 -6.93
N GLU A 211 18.63 -3.63 -7.48
CA GLU A 211 17.50 -3.41 -8.37
C GLU A 211 17.92 -3.59 -9.83
N CYS A 212 17.12 -4.33 -10.60
CA CYS A 212 17.17 -4.43 -12.05
C CYS A 212 16.05 -3.55 -12.63
N ALA A 213 16.31 -2.24 -12.70
CA ALA A 213 15.31 -1.24 -13.03
C ALA A 213 14.70 -1.47 -14.43
N GLY A 214 13.37 -1.56 -14.49
CA GLY A 214 12.62 -1.82 -15.72
C GLY A 214 12.80 -3.22 -16.35
N ASP A 215 13.55 -4.12 -15.71
CA ASP A 215 13.87 -5.46 -16.22
C ASP A 215 13.23 -6.58 -15.38
N GLY A 216 12.32 -6.22 -14.46
CA GLY A 216 11.54 -7.14 -13.65
C GLY A 216 10.51 -7.90 -14.49
N ILE A 217 10.47 -9.21 -14.31
CA ILE A 217 9.58 -10.11 -15.04
C ILE A 217 8.81 -10.97 -14.05
N VAL A 218 7.48 -10.91 -14.14
CA VAL A 218 6.56 -11.84 -13.46
C VAL A 218 6.63 -13.19 -14.17
N GLY A 219 6.94 -14.25 -13.42
CA GLY A 219 6.89 -15.61 -13.91
C GLY A 219 5.54 -16.27 -13.63
N ASN A 220 5.41 -17.52 -14.06
CA ASN A 220 4.16 -18.28 -13.90
C ASN A 220 4.17 -18.98 -12.53
N GLY A 221 3.32 -18.52 -11.62
CA GLY A 221 3.06 -19.16 -10.33
C GLY A 221 2.27 -20.46 -10.45
N TYR A 222 1.96 -21.05 -9.30
CA TYR A 222 1.02 -22.17 -9.25
C TYR A 222 -0.40 -21.69 -9.61
N GLY A 223 -1.18 -22.54 -10.29
CA GLY A 223 -2.59 -22.27 -10.59
C GLY A 223 -2.83 -20.90 -11.25
N THR A 224 -3.71 -20.12 -10.64
CA THR A 224 -4.04 -18.74 -11.06
C THR A 224 -3.44 -17.65 -10.16
N THR A 225 -2.47 -17.97 -9.29
CA THR A 225 -1.85 -17.03 -8.33
C THR A 225 -1.39 -15.73 -8.98
N GLU A 226 -0.76 -15.80 -10.16
CA GLU A 226 -0.31 -14.63 -10.92
C GLU A 226 -1.49 -13.71 -11.27
N THR A 227 -2.48 -14.27 -11.97
CA THR A 227 -3.64 -13.52 -12.48
C THR A 227 -4.60 -13.07 -11.39
N ASP A 228 -4.63 -13.78 -10.25
CA ASP A 228 -5.47 -13.42 -9.12
C ASP A 228 -4.83 -12.32 -8.28
N TYR A 229 -3.54 -12.42 -7.96
CA TYR A 229 -2.92 -11.57 -6.94
C TYR A 229 -1.87 -10.62 -7.50
N VAL A 230 -0.95 -11.10 -8.32
CA VAL A 230 0.19 -10.29 -8.80
C VAL A 230 -0.30 -9.18 -9.73
N ASP A 231 -1.14 -9.51 -10.71
CA ASP A 231 -1.70 -8.52 -11.64
C ASP A 231 -2.47 -7.41 -10.91
N LEU A 232 -3.25 -7.76 -9.88
CA LEU A 232 -3.99 -6.79 -9.07
C LEU A 232 -3.06 -5.89 -8.25
N ALA A 233 -2.01 -6.46 -7.64
CA ALA A 233 -1.01 -5.70 -6.89
C ALA A 233 -0.31 -4.67 -7.78
N LEU A 234 0.19 -5.09 -8.94
CA LEU A 234 0.86 -4.21 -9.90
C LEU A 234 -0.10 -3.15 -10.45
N ALA A 235 -1.35 -3.51 -10.75
CA ALA A 235 -2.36 -2.56 -11.22
C ALA A 235 -2.74 -1.51 -10.16
N SER A 236 -2.60 -1.83 -8.87
CA SER A 236 -2.79 -0.86 -7.78
C SER A 236 -1.62 0.10 -7.59
N GLY A 237 -0.48 -0.16 -8.23
CA GLY A 237 0.78 0.57 -8.04
C GLY A 237 1.73 -0.06 -7.01
N GLY A 238 1.39 -1.23 -6.45
CA GLY A 238 2.25 -1.93 -5.50
C GLY A 238 3.17 -2.98 -6.14
N ALA A 239 3.53 -4.02 -5.39
CA ALA A 239 4.52 -5.02 -5.82
C ALA A 239 4.14 -6.47 -5.49
N GLY A 240 4.71 -7.42 -6.23
CA GLY A 240 4.65 -8.85 -5.98
C GLY A 240 5.98 -9.42 -5.49
N TRP A 241 5.92 -10.35 -4.53
CA TRP A 241 7.09 -10.88 -3.84
C TRP A 241 7.07 -12.42 -3.78
N ASP A 242 8.21 -13.06 -4.08
CA ASP A 242 8.39 -14.52 -4.09
C ASP A 242 8.52 -15.05 -2.66
N LEU A 243 7.41 -15.60 -2.16
CA LEU A 243 7.32 -16.24 -0.85
C LEU A 243 8.32 -17.40 -0.71
N ASN A 244 8.74 -18.07 -1.79
CA ASN A 244 9.71 -19.16 -1.70
C ASN A 244 11.11 -18.66 -1.32
N ILE A 245 11.45 -17.41 -1.64
CA ILE A 245 12.72 -16.83 -1.21
C ILE A 245 12.72 -16.64 0.31
N LEU A 246 11.61 -16.16 0.88
CA LEU A 246 11.42 -16.10 2.33
C LEU A 246 11.57 -17.49 2.97
N ARG A 247 10.87 -18.50 2.43
CA ARG A 247 10.91 -19.90 2.94
C ARG A 247 12.29 -20.54 2.86
N SER A 248 13.13 -20.13 1.90
CA SER A 248 14.49 -20.66 1.76
C SER A 248 15.40 -20.29 2.94
N GLY A 249 15.05 -19.24 3.69
CA GLY A 249 15.83 -18.76 4.83
C GLY A 249 17.19 -18.16 4.46
N GLY A 250 18.06 -18.00 5.46
CA GLY A 250 19.42 -17.52 5.27
C GLY A 250 19.53 -16.10 4.72
N ALA A 251 20.60 -15.82 3.97
CA ALA A 251 20.88 -14.50 3.42
C ALA A 251 19.80 -14.03 2.43
N ASN A 252 19.21 -14.94 1.64
CA ASN A 252 18.20 -14.54 0.67
C ASN A 252 16.88 -14.14 1.35
N ALA A 253 16.48 -14.79 2.45
CA ALA A 253 15.34 -14.35 3.25
C ALA A 253 15.59 -12.99 3.95
N GLN A 254 16.84 -12.70 4.30
CA GLN A 254 17.23 -11.37 4.79
C GLN A 254 17.10 -10.33 3.68
N SER A 255 17.60 -10.63 2.47
CA SER A 255 17.43 -9.80 1.28
C SER A 255 15.95 -9.55 0.98
N PHE A 256 15.11 -10.60 1.05
CA PHE A 256 13.66 -10.50 0.88
C PHE A 256 13.05 -9.52 1.86
N THR A 257 13.33 -9.70 3.15
CA THR A 257 12.76 -8.84 4.20
C THR A 257 13.21 -7.40 4.01
N LYS A 258 14.48 -7.20 3.64
CA LYS A 258 15.03 -5.86 3.41
C LYS A 258 14.38 -5.18 2.20
N SER A 259 14.33 -5.82 1.04
CA SER A 259 13.71 -5.22 -0.16
C SER A 259 12.23 -4.95 0.05
N PHE A 260 11.52 -5.88 0.68
CA PHE A 260 10.11 -5.70 1.02
C PHE A 260 9.90 -4.46 1.89
N ILE A 261 10.67 -4.31 2.98
CA ILE A 261 10.56 -3.14 3.86
C ILE A 261 10.93 -1.84 3.13
N ASP A 262 12.05 -1.82 2.42
CA ASP A 262 12.52 -0.62 1.73
C ASP A 262 11.47 -0.13 0.72
N THR A 263 10.90 -1.04 -0.09
CA THR A 263 9.80 -0.72 -1.02
C THR A 263 8.55 -0.26 -0.28
N LYS A 264 8.15 -0.91 0.82
CA LYS A 264 6.97 -0.47 1.59
C LYS A 264 7.16 0.92 2.19
N VAL A 265 8.36 1.24 2.67
CA VAL A 265 8.68 2.57 3.20
C VAL A 265 8.60 3.61 2.10
N GLU A 266 9.22 3.36 0.94
CA GLU A 266 9.15 4.23 -0.23
C GLU A 266 7.70 4.49 -0.66
N GLU A 267 6.95 3.43 -0.93
CA GLU A 267 5.53 3.50 -1.30
C GLU A 267 4.71 4.34 -0.31
N ILE A 268 4.88 4.12 1.00
CA ILE A 268 4.16 4.87 2.04
C ILE A 268 4.59 6.33 2.04
N THR A 269 5.88 6.63 1.88
CA THR A 269 6.38 8.01 1.90
C THR A 269 5.98 8.82 0.67
N GLU A 270 5.84 8.16 -0.47
CA GLU A 270 5.51 8.80 -1.75
C GLU A 270 4.02 8.80 -2.07
N GLN A 271 3.21 7.99 -1.36
CA GLN A 271 1.77 7.96 -1.53
C GLN A 271 1.18 9.36 -1.24
N PRO A 272 0.57 10.02 -2.25
CA PRO A 272 0.04 11.36 -2.06
C PRO A 272 -1.09 11.31 -1.01
N PRO A 273 -1.12 12.21 0.00
CA PRO A 273 -2.25 12.27 0.90
C PRO A 273 -3.52 12.59 0.11
N VAL A 274 -4.64 12.00 0.50
CA VAL A 274 -5.93 12.43 -0.04
C VAL A 274 -6.11 13.92 0.31
N SER A 275 -6.41 14.73 -0.72
CA SER A 275 -6.31 16.18 -0.64
C SER A 275 -6.98 16.76 0.61
N VAL A 276 -6.19 17.30 1.53
CA VAL A 276 -6.70 18.12 2.64
C VAL A 276 -7.20 19.43 2.03
N PRO A 277 -8.49 19.80 2.14
CA PRO A 277 -8.94 21.11 1.70
C PRO A 277 -8.13 22.18 2.44
N GLU A 278 -7.42 23.04 1.71
CA GLU A 278 -6.62 24.10 2.34
C GLU A 278 -7.50 24.89 3.33
N PRO A 279 -7.03 25.16 4.56
CA PRO A 279 -7.77 26.03 5.45
C PRO A 279 -7.93 27.39 4.75
N GLY A 280 -9.18 27.84 4.60
CA GLY A 280 -9.60 29.03 3.83
C GLY A 280 -8.97 30.38 4.25
N THR A 281 -7.95 30.36 5.09
CA THR A 281 -7.08 31.47 5.47
C THR A 281 -6.37 32.13 4.27
N LEU A 282 -5.99 31.40 3.21
CA LEU A 282 -5.40 32.00 2.01
C LEU A 282 -6.42 32.81 1.20
N ALA A 283 -7.69 32.38 1.17
CA ALA A 283 -8.78 33.15 0.57
C ALA A 283 -9.07 34.44 1.36
N LEU A 284 -8.93 34.41 2.69
CA LEU A 284 -9.15 35.59 3.54
C LEU A 284 -8.06 36.67 3.36
N LEU A 285 -6.80 36.27 3.16
CA LEU A 285 -5.71 37.20 2.87
C LEU A 285 -5.84 37.86 1.48
N GLY A 286 -6.30 37.10 0.47
CA GLY A 286 -6.56 37.63 -0.88
C GLY A 286 -7.73 38.63 -0.93
N LEU A 287 -8.80 38.36 -0.17
CA LEU A 287 -9.95 39.29 -0.06
C LEU A 287 -9.63 40.53 0.80
N GLY A 288 -8.83 40.37 1.86
CA GLY A 288 -8.40 41.47 2.73
C GLY A 288 -7.54 42.52 2.00
N LEU A 289 -6.62 42.09 1.12
CA LEU A 289 -5.80 42.99 0.31
C LEU A 289 -6.59 43.68 -0.80
N SER A 290 -7.57 42.98 -1.39
CA SER A 290 -8.49 43.54 -2.41
C SER A 290 -9.40 44.63 -1.83
N GLY A 291 -9.88 44.44 -0.59
CA GLY A 291 -10.71 45.43 0.12
C GLY A 291 -9.96 46.73 0.48
N LEU A 292 -8.66 46.64 0.76
CA LEU A 292 -7.81 47.82 1.04
C LEU A 292 -7.49 48.64 -0.22
N ALA A 293 -7.36 48.00 -1.39
CA ALA A 293 -7.11 48.68 -2.66
C ALA A 293 -8.32 49.51 -3.13
N PHE A 294 -9.55 49.05 -2.89
CA PHE A 294 -10.76 49.79 -3.26
C PHE A 294 -11.08 50.97 -2.33
N ARG A 295 -10.50 51.02 -1.13
CA ARG A 295 -10.75 52.12 -0.17
C ARG A 295 -9.94 53.39 -0.44
N ARG A 296 -8.97 53.36 -1.37
CA ARG A 296 -8.11 54.53 -1.70
C ARG A 296 -8.57 55.40 -2.88
N ARG A 297 -9.72 55.13 -3.50
CA ARG A 297 -10.31 56.00 -4.53
C ARG A 297 -11.57 56.71 -4.03
N LYS A 298 -11.43 57.53 -2.99
CA LYS A 298 -12.36 58.62 -2.67
C LYS A 298 -11.70 59.58 -1.67
N ALA A 299 -10.86 60.46 -2.20
CA ALA A 299 -10.50 61.77 -1.69
C ALA A 299 -9.93 62.58 -2.86
#